data_AF-A0A562BZ79-F1
#
_entry.id   AF-A0A562BZ79-F1
#
_cell.length_a   1.000
_cell.length_b   1.000
_cell.length_c   1.000
_cell.angle_alpha   90.00
_cell.angle_beta   90.00
_cell.angle_gamma   90.00
#
_symmetry.space_group_name_H-M   'P 1'
#
loop_
_entity.id
_entity.type
_entity.pdbx_description
1 polymer ?
#
loop_
_entity_poly.entity_id
_entity_poly.type
_entity_poly.pdbx_seq_one_letter_code
_entity_poly.pdbx_strand_id
1 'polypeptide(L)' 'MNPAALTAAHRSLPFGTKVKVTNRRNGKTVVVRINDRGPFVKGRVIDLSKAAAMKLGFIRAGHTKICLQAAK' A
#
# COMPACT_ATOMS: atom_id res chain seq x y z
N MET A 1 2.47 7.59 -9.60
CA MET A 1 3.33 6.94 -8.57
C MET A 1 4.71 6.51 -9.13
N ASN A 2 5.82 6.63 -8.37
CA ASN A 2 7.13 6.03 -8.72
C ASN A 2 7.21 4.56 -8.21
N PRO A 3 7.47 3.55 -9.07
CA PRO A 3 7.51 2.13 -8.68
C PRO A 3 8.60 1.77 -7.65
N ALA A 4 9.72 2.51 -7.62
CA ALA A 4 10.85 2.26 -6.74
C ALA A 4 10.70 2.91 -5.35
N ALA A 5 9.78 3.87 -5.19
CA ALA A 5 9.56 4.57 -3.93
C ALA A 5 8.57 3.81 -3.03
N LEU A 6 8.60 4.05 -1.72
CA LEU A 6 7.60 3.52 -0.78
C LEU A 6 6.38 4.43 -0.71
N THR A 7 5.55 4.37 -1.75
CA THR A 7 4.33 5.17 -1.85
C THR A 7 3.10 4.32 -2.14
N ALA A 8 1.92 4.94 -2.07
CA ALA A 8 0.65 4.30 -2.32
C ALA A 8 -0.39 5.27 -2.91
N ALA A 9 -1.38 4.69 -3.60
CA ALA A 9 -2.59 5.39 -4.03
C ALA A 9 -3.75 5.09 -3.07
N HIS A 10 -4.44 6.13 -2.60
CA HIS A 10 -5.65 6.00 -1.78
C HIS A 10 -6.74 6.99 -2.18
N ARG A 11 -8.01 6.56 -2.10
CA ARG A 11 -9.16 7.32 -2.63
C ARG A 11 -9.33 8.66 -1.91
N SER A 12 -9.22 8.66 -0.58
CA SER A 12 -9.56 9.83 0.25
C SER A 12 -8.50 10.28 1.24
N LEU A 13 -7.42 9.52 1.47
CA LEU A 13 -6.41 9.94 2.46
C LEU A 13 -5.67 11.17 1.91
N PRO A 14 -5.35 12.17 2.74
CA PRO A 14 -4.57 13.31 2.28
C PRO A 14 -3.24 12.88 1.65
N PHE A 15 -2.78 13.64 0.66
CA PHE A 15 -1.43 13.44 0.16
C PHE A 15 -0.41 13.76 1.26
N GLY A 16 0.65 12.97 1.31
CA GLY A 16 1.65 13.06 2.39
C GLY A 16 1.32 12.20 3.60
N THR A 17 0.08 11.72 3.79
CA THR A 17 -0.26 10.79 4.87
C THR A 17 0.64 9.55 4.79
N LYS A 18 1.20 9.16 5.94
CA LYS A 18 1.95 7.90 6.09
C LYS A 18 1.04 6.85 6.71
N VAL A 19 1.01 5.67 6.09
CA VAL A 19 0.25 4.53 6.60
C VAL A 19 1.16 3.32 6.73
N LYS A 20 1.00 2.58 7.83
CA LYS A 20 1.59 1.25 7.99
C LYS A 20 0.65 0.24 7.33
N VAL A 21 1.21 -0.53 6.41
CA VAL A 21 0.52 -1.63 5.74
C VAL A 21 1.08 -2.94 6.25
N THR A 22 0.21 -3.85 6.66
CA THR A 22 0.57 -5.21 7.08
C THR A 22 -0.04 -6.21 6.10
N ASN A 23 0.77 -7.09 5.53
CA ASN A 23 0.28 -8.22 4.73
C ASN A 23 -0.20 -9.33 5.69
N ARG A 24 -1.51 -9.61 5.69
CA ARG A 24 -2.11 -10.56 6.62
C ARG A 24 -1.67 -12.01 6.41
N ARG A 25 -1.12 -12.34 5.24
CA ARG A 25 -0.68 -13.72 4.94
C ARG A 25 0.65 -14.09 5.60
N ASN A 26 1.55 -13.12 5.79
CA ASN A 26 2.92 -13.39 6.23
C ASN A 26 3.41 -12.46 7.36
N GLY A 27 2.55 -11.54 7.83
CA GLY A 27 2.88 -10.60 8.91
C GLY A 27 3.87 -9.49 8.54
N LYS A 28 4.40 -9.45 7.30
CA LYS A 28 5.34 -8.41 6.86
C LYS A 28 4.64 -7.05 6.84
N THR A 29 5.40 -6.01 7.19
CA THR A 29 4.88 -4.64 7.25
C THR A 29 5.77 -3.65 6.49
N VAL A 30 5.17 -2.56 6.02
CA VAL A 30 5.89 -1.44 5.40
C VAL A 30 5.12 -0.14 5.65
N VAL A 31 5.83 0.96 5.87
CA VAL A 31 5.23 2.30 5.89
C VAL A 31 5.35 2.90 4.50
N VAL A 32 4.24 3.44 3.99
CA VAL A 32 4.17 4.10 2.68
C VAL A 32 3.56 5.49 2.80
N ARG A 33 3.94 6.39 1.92
CA ARG A 33 3.37 7.74 1.79
C ARG A 33 2.30 7.77 0.70
N ILE A 34 1.13 8.33 0.98
CA ILE A 34 0.09 8.56 -0.03
C ILE A 34 0.55 9.67 -0.96
N ASN A 35 0.60 9.40 -2.26
CA ASN A 35 0.99 10.38 -3.27
C ASN A 35 0.19 10.29 -4.57
N ASP A 36 -0.88 9.48 -4.58
CA ASP A 36 -1.67 9.21 -5.78
C ASP A 36 -3.11 8.86 -5.41
N ARG A 37 -4.01 8.86 -6.41
CA ARG A 37 -5.44 8.55 -6.25
C ARG A 37 -5.82 7.22 -6.88
N GLY A 38 -6.88 6.63 -6.33
CA GLY A 38 -7.30 5.25 -6.59
C GLY A 38 -7.23 4.40 -5.32
N PRO A 39 -7.47 3.10 -5.38
CA PRO A 39 -7.98 2.36 -6.53
C PRO A 39 -9.44 2.72 -6.82
N PHE A 40 -9.81 2.86 -8.10
CA PHE A 40 -11.21 3.05 -8.52
C PHE A 40 -11.95 1.73 -8.76
N VAL A 41 -11.25 0.60 -8.60
CA VAL A 41 -11.82 -0.75 -8.68
C VAL A 41 -12.50 -1.11 -7.36
N LYS A 42 -13.72 -1.65 -7.42
CA LYS A 42 -14.45 -2.12 -6.23
C LYS A 42 -13.66 -3.24 -5.52
N GLY A 43 -13.68 -3.23 -4.18
CA GLY A 43 -13.01 -4.24 -3.36
C GLY A 43 -11.52 -4.03 -3.12
N ARG A 44 -10.89 -3.01 -3.71
CA ARG A 44 -9.50 -2.62 -3.41
C ARG A 44 -9.46 -1.34 -2.58
N VAL A 45 -8.67 -1.38 -1.51
CA VAL A 45 -8.58 -0.26 -0.55
C VAL A 45 -7.38 0.64 -0.86
N ILE A 46 -6.27 0.07 -1.30
CA ILE A 46 -5.01 0.78 -1.53
C ILE A 46 -4.21 0.09 -2.65
N ASP A 47 -3.59 0.87 -3.54
CA ASP A 47 -2.62 0.35 -4.51
C ASP A 47 -1.21 0.74 -4.06
N LEU A 48 -0.30 -0.22 -4.07
CA LEU A 48 1.06 -0.10 -3.53
C LEU A 48 2.08 -0.09 -4.66
N SER A 49 3.18 0.63 -4.47
CA SER A 49 4.28 0.61 -5.44
C SER A 49 4.88 -0.79 -5.54
N LYS A 50 5.60 -1.04 -6.64
CA LYS A 50 6.36 -2.28 -6.83
C LYS A 50 7.31 -2.54 -5.64
N ALA A 51 8.02 -1.51 -5.18
CA ALA A 51 8.91 -1.59 -4.02
C ALA A 51 8.17 -1.98 -2.72
N ALA A 52 7.01 -1.39 -2.44
CA ALA A 52 6.20 -1.75 -1.28
C ALA A 52 5.66 -3.18 -1.36
N ALA A 53 5.21 -3.61 -2.54
CA ALA A 53 4.73 -4.98 -2.78
C ALA A 53 5.84 -6.04 -2.63
N MET A 54 7.07 -5.72 -3.07
CA MET A 54 8.24 -6.58 -2.83
C MET A 54 8.55 -6.72 -1.34
N LYS A 55 8.59 -5.61 -0.60
CA LYS A 55 8.84 -5.65 0.86
C LYS A 55 7.78 -6.44 1.62
N LEU A 56 6.51 -6.32 1.21
CA LEU A 56 5.39 -7.08 1.78
C LEU A 56 5.33 -8.53 1.29
N GLY A 57 6.14 -8.91 0.29
CA GLY A 57 6.27 -10.28 -0.17
C GLY A 57 5.04 -10.81 -0.89
N PHE A 58 4.32 -9.99 -1.65
CA PHE A 58 3.16 -10.43 -2.44
C PHE A 58 3.25 -10.10 -3.93
N ILE A 59 4.40 -9.64 -4.44
CA ILE A 59 4.51 -9.18 -5.83
C ILE A 59 4.08 -10.23 -6.86
N ARG A 60 4.42 -11.51 -6.64
CA ARG A 60 4.03 -12.63 -7.52
C ARG A 60 2.54 -12.98 -7.41
N ALA A 61 1.89 -12.65 -6.28
CA ALA A 61 0.48 -12.91 -6.06
C ALA A 61 -0.43 -11.84 -6.68
N GLY A 62 0.12 -10.69 -7.09
CA GLY A 62 -0.62 -9.54 -7.64
C GLY A 62 -1.37 -8.73 -6.57
N HIS A 63 -2.16 -9.40 -5.71
CA HIS A 63 -2.92 -8.78 -4.63
C HIS A 63 -2.88 -9.58 -3.34
N THR A 64 -3.13 -8.93 -2.20
CA THR A 64 -3.20 -9.60 -0.89
C THR A 64 -4.16 -8.90 0.07
N LYS A 65 -4.64 -9.64 1.07
CA LYS A 65 -5.41 -9.05 2.19
C LYS A 65 -4.43 -8.31 3.11
N ILE A 66 -4.78 -7.08 3.46
CA ILE A 66 -3.94 -6.19 4.25
C ILE A 66 -4.69 -5.63 5.45
N CYS A 67 -3.94 -5.15 6.44
CA CYS A 67 -4.42 -4.26 7.49
C CYS A 67 -3.73 -2.90 7.32
N LEU A 68 -4.50 -1.81 7.41
CA LEU A 68 -4.00 -0.43 7.35
C LEU A 68 -4.11 0.21 8.71
N GLN A 69 -3.05 0.93 9.09
CA GLN A 69 -2.98 1.72 10.31
C GLN A 69 -2.34 3.06 9.98
N ALA A 70 -2.77 4.14 10.63
CA ALA A 70 -2.05 5.40 10.59
C ALA A 70 -0.62 5.16 11.13
N ALA A 71 0.39 5.62 10.40
CA ALA A 71 1.74 5.62 10.94
C ALA A 71 1.84 6.73 12.00
N LYS A 72 2.41 6.40 13.16
CA LYS A 72 2.81 7.41 14.16
C LYS A 72 3.96 8.25 13.62
#